data_AF-A0A8T3ZDL7-F1
#
_entry.id   AF-A0A8T3ZDL7-F1
#
_cell.length_a   1.000
_cell.length_b   1.000
_cell.length_c   1.000
_cell.angle_alpha   90.00
_cell.angle_beta   90.00
_cell.angle_gamma   90.00
#
_symmetry.space_group_name_H-M   'P 1'
#
loop_
_entity.id
_entity.type
_entity.pdbx_description
1 polymer ?
#
loop_
_entity_poly.entity_id
_entity_poly.type
_entity_poly.pdbx_seq_one_letter_code
_entity_poly.pdbx_strand_id
1 'polypeptide(L)'
;NYQWNCSIWSECLFPGKQTRTCINFGTCPVEFKTPGTEKICTYLSPKVESGEHLEKENPSEPEEKTYAAPENPVPQASKAKKEDPNLPLALTATLVIAVILSVFILLGKIRKVRP
;
A
#
# COMPACT_ATOMS: atom_id res chain seq x y z
N ASN A 1 -4.18 -22.92 -12.40
CA ASN A 1 -5.25 -21.93 -12.66
C ASN A 1 -5.10 -20.78 -11.68
N TYR A 2 -5.33 -19.53 -12.08
CA TYR A 2 -5.32 -18.37 -11.19
C TYR A 2 -6.65 -18.29 -10.42
N GLN A 3 -6.58 -18.05 -9.12
CA GLN A 3 -7.77 -17.88 -8.28
C GLN A 3 -7.53 -16.72 -7.32
N TRP A 4 -8.01 -15.55 -7.68
CA TRP A 4 -7.80 -14.34 -6.90
C TRP A 4 -8.98 -14.08 -5.98
N ASN A 5 -8.69 -13.86 -4.70
CA ASN A 5 -9.63 -13.28 -3.76
C ASN A 5 -9.09 -11.90 -3.37
N CYS A 6 -9.90 -10.87 -3.56
CA CYS A 6 -9.52 -9.50 -3.25
C CYS A 6 -10.39 -8.96 -2.12
N SER A 7 -9.79 -8.16 -1.24
CA SER A 7 -10.54 -7.37 -0.26
C SER A 7 -11.48 -6.39 -0.97
N ILE A 8 -12.42 -5.83 -0.18
CA ILE A 8 -13.12 -4.62 -0.60
C ILE A 8 -12.11 -3.49 -0.85
N TRP A 9 -12.51 -2.52 -1.66
CA TRP A 9 -11.76 -1.29 -1.82
C TRP A 9 -11.78 -0.51 -0.50
N SER A 10 -10.65 0.11 -0.17
CA SER A 10 -10.57 1.08 0.92
C SER A 10 -11.51 2.26 0.67
N GLU A 11 -11.74 3.08 1.69
CA GLU A 11 -12.34 4.41 1.50
C GLU A 11 -11.49 5.26 0.56
N CYS A 12 -12.16 6.16 -0.16
CA CYS A 12 -11.47 7.12 -1.00
C CYS A 12 -10.86 8.18 -0.09
N LEU A 13 -9.53 8.28 -0.05
CA LEU A 13 -8.83 9.29 0.74
C LEU A 13 -8.28 10.37 -0.18
N PHE A 14 -8.12 11.60 0.32
CA PHE A 14 -7.37 12.65 -0.38
C PHE A 14 -5.96 12.13 -0.71
N PRO A 15 -5.49 12.21 -1.97
CA PRO A 15 -5.95 13.07 -3.08
C PRO A 15 -6.90 12.41 -4.10
N GLY A 16 -7.61 11.35 -3.72
CA GLY A 16 -8.53 10.62 -4.61
C GLY A 16 -8.02 9.24 -5.01
N LYS A 17 -7.55 8.45 -4.04
CA LYS A 17 -7.08 7.08 -4.28
C LYS A 17 -7.72 6.08 -3.32
N GLN A 18 -7.99 4.89 -3.85
CA GLN A 18 -8.38 3.70 -3.08
C GLN A 18 -7.45 2.55 -3.39
N THR A 19 -7.24 1.70 -2.39
CA THR A 19 -6.42 0.49 -2.50
C THR A 19 -7.22 -0.74 -2.10
N ARG A 20 -6.76 -1.92 -2.52
CA ARG A 20 -7.24 -3.22 -2.04
C ARG A 20 -6.10 -4.22 -2.05
N THR A 21 -6.27 -5.33 -1.35
CA THR A 21 -5.32 -6.44 -1.36
C THR A 21 -5.90 -7.62 -2.12
N CYS A 22 -5.08 -8.36 -2.88
CA CYS A 22 -5.50 -9.57 -3.57
C CYS A 22 -4.55 -10.72 -3.24
N ILE A 23 -5.12 -11.88 -2.95
CA ILE A 23 -4.40 -13.11 -2.63
C ILE A 23 -4.74 -14.16 -3.69
N ASN A 24 -3.72 -14.78 -4.26
CA ASN A 24 -3.89 -15.90 -5.18
C ASN A 24 -3.93 -17.22 -4.40
N PHE A 25 -5.04 -17.92 -4.47
CA PHE A 25 -5.23 -19.28 -3.95
C PHE A 25 -5.06 -20.36 -5.04
N GLY A 26 -4.71 -19.93 -6.26
CA GLY A 26 -4.44 -20.80 -7.39
C GLY A 26 -3.08 -21.49 -7.31
N THR A 27 -2.86 -22.41 -8.24
CA THR A 27 -1.59 -23.15 -8.37
C THR A 27 -0.56 -22.45 -9.25
N CYS A 28 -0.93 -21.32 -9.86
CA CYS A 28 -0.04 -20.56 -10.74
C CYS A 28 0.76 -19.50 -9.94
N PRO A 29 1.99 -19.16 -10.38
CA PRO A 29 2.79 -18.10 -9.75
C PRO A 29 2.09 -16.74 -9.74
N VAL A 30 2.35 -15.92 -8.72
CA VAL A 30 1.71 -14.59 -8.50
C VAL A 30 2.20 -13.50 -9.45
N GLU A 31 3.23 -13.76 -10.25
CA GLU A 31 3.86 -12.76 -11.14
C GLU A 31 3.02 -12.44 -12.38
N PHE A 32 2.02 -13.27 -12.67
CA PHE A 32 1.21 -13.18 -13.88
C PHE A 32 -0.27 -12.96 -13.55
N LYS A 33 -0.92 -12.10 -14.33
CA LYS A 33 -2.36 -11.80 -14.23
C LYS A 33 -2.81 -11.29 -12.84
N THR A 34 -1.96 -10.55 -12.14
CA THR A 34 -2.29 -9.91 -10.87
C THR A 34 -3.37 -8.84 -11.09
N PRO A 35 -4.50 -8.87 -10.36
CA PRO A 35 -5.51 -7.84 -10.45
C PRO A 35 -4.97 -6.49 -9.96
N GLY A 36 -5.50 -5.41 -10.50
CA GLY A 36 -5.17 -4.06 -10.02
C GLY A 36 -5.52 -3.89 -8.54
N THR A 37 -4.59 -3.32 -7.78
CA THR A 37 -4.69 -3.06 -6.33
C THR A 37 -4.89 -1.59 -6.01
N GLU A 38 -4.90 -0.72 -7.01
CA GLU A 38 -5.09 0.73 -6.88
C GLU A 38 -6.07 1.25 -7.93
N LYS A 39 -6.86 2.26 -7.57
CA LYS A 39 -7.67 3.04 -8.53
C LYS A 39 -7.90 4.48 -8.06
N ILE A 40 -8.24 5.33 -9.01
CA ILE A 40 -8.64 6.72 -8.77
C ILE A 40 -10.11 6.76 -8.31
N CYS A 41 -10.43 7.70 -7.44
CA CYS A 41 -11.76 7.94 -6.90
C CYS A 41 -11.96 9.42 -6.53
N THR A 42 -13.20 9.82 -6.25
CA THR A 42 -13.52 11.17 -5.78
C THR A 42 -13.57 11.19 -4.25
N TYR A 43 -12.67 11.97 -3.63
CA TYR A 43 -12.68 12.18 -2.18
C TYR A 43 -13.79 13.16 -1.79
N LEU A 44 -14.66 12.74 -0.87
CA LEU A 44 -15.66 13.62 -0.26
C LEU A 44 -15.08 14.16 1.05
N SER A 45 -14.74 15.45 1.07
CA SER A 45 -14.29 16.10 2.31
C SER A 45 -15.43 16.19 3.31
N PRO A 46 -15.22 15.84 4.60
CA PRO A 46 -16.18 16.13 5.64
C PRO A 46 -16.45 17.63 5.68
N LYS A 47 -17.73 18.03 5.55
CA LYS A 47 -18.12 19.43 5.77
C LYS A 47 -18.00 19.68 7.27
N VAL A 48 -17.04 20.52 7.67
CA VAL A 48 -16.92 20.96 9.06
C VAL A 48 -18.17 21.80 9.36
N GLU A 49 -19.10 21.24 10.12
CA GLU A 49 -20.26 21.95 10.63
C GLU A 49 -19.79 22.87 11.77
N SER A 50 -19.24 24.02 11.36
CA SER A 50 -19.06 25.17 12.24
C SER A 50 -20.43 25.74 12.54
N GLY A 51 -20.86 25.65 13.80
CA GLY A 51 -22.10 26.27 14.28
C GLY A 51 -22.11 27.80 14.11
N GLU A 52 -23.33 28.31 13.91
CA GLU A 52 -23.82 29.69 13.98
C GLU A 52 -23.38 30.72 12.91
N HIS A 53 -24.25 30.91 11.92
CA HIS A 53 -24.94 32.20 11.74
C HIS A 53 -26.33 31.94 11.14
N LEU A 54 -27.38 32.27 11.91
CA LEU A 54 -28.75 32.42 11.44
C LEU A 54 -28.82 33.63 10.50
N GLU A 55 -29.07 33.44 9.21
CA GLU A 55 -29.74 34.47 8.41
C GLU A 55 -30.69 33.81 7.41
N LYS A 56 -31.96 34.22 7.48
CA LYS A 56 -33.06 33.78 6.62
C LYS A 56 -32.89 34.41 5.24
N GLU A 57 -33.05 33.61 4.18
CA GLU A 57 -34.02 33.81 3.09
C GLU A 57 -33.95 32.67 2.05
N ASN A 58 -35.13 32.21 1.64
CA ASN A 58 -35.43 31.28 0.55
C ASN A 58 -36.20 32.11 -0.52
N PRO A 59 -36.17 31.88 -1.85
CA PRO A 59 -36.65 30.64 -2.54
C PRO A 59 -35.79 30.24 -3.78
N SER A 60 -35.73 29.02 -4.34
CA SER A 60 -36.75 28.05 -4.77
C SER A 60 -36.12 26.77 -5.39
N GLU A 61 -36.58 25.56 -4.98
CA GLU A 61 -36.97 24.35 -5.76
C GLU A 61 -35.96 23.60 -6.71
N PRO A 62 -36.06 22.26 -6.99
CA PRO A 62 -36.90 21.17 -6.43
C PRO A 62 -36.15 19.97 -5.81
N GLU A 63 -36.93 19.23 -5.02
CA GLU A 63 -36.68 17.95 -4.35
C GLU A 63 -36.39 16.77 -5.31
N GLU A 64 -35.50 15.83 -4.97
CA GLU A 64 -35.78 14.39 -5.22
C GLU A 64 -34.89 13.37 -4.45
N LYS A 65 -35.57 12.53 -3.65
CA LYS A 65 -35.33 11.12 -3.23
C LYS A 65 -34.19 10.74 -2.26
N THR A 66 -34.61 10.62 -1.00
CA THR A 66 -34.47 9.47 -0.08
C THR A 66 -33.79 8.22 -0.62
N TYR A 67 -32.67 7.82 -0.01
CA TYR A 67 -32.39 6.41 0.32
C TYR A 67 -31.67 6.33 1.68
N ALA A 68 -32.25 5.56 2.59
CA ALA A 68 -31.72 5.28 3.92
C ALA A 68 -30.38 4.53 3.82
N ALA A 69 -29.37 5.01 4.56
CA ALA A 69 -28.11 4.30 4.73
C ALA A 69 -28.18 3.46 6.03
N PRO A 70 -27.85 2.16 5.99
CA PRO A 70 -27.78 1.34 7.19
C PRO A 70 -26.54 1.71 8.01
N GLU A 71 -26.77 2.17 9.23
CA GLU A 71 -25.72 2.36 10.24
C GLU A 71 -25.12 0.99 10.57
N ASN A 72 -23.82 0.81 10.33
CA ASN A 72 -23.06 -0.23 10.99
C ASN A 72 -21.61 0.21 11.28
N PRO A 73 -21.03 -0.32 12.37
CA PRO A 73 -20.15 0.43 13.24
C PRO A 73 -18.71 0.50 12.73
N VAL A 74 -18.12 1.66 12.97
CA VAL A 74 -16.70 2.03 12.80
C VAL A 74 -15.78 1.01 13.49
N PRO A 75 -14.94 0.25 12.75
CA PRO A 75 -13.82 -0.46 13.33
C PRO A 75 -12.63 0.49 13.48
N GLN A 76 -12.11 0.55 14.70
CA GLN A 76 -11.04 1.44 15.10
C GLN A 76 -9.75 1.23 14.29
N ALA A 77 -9.15 2.35 13.90
CA ALA A 77 -7.90 2.45 13.16
C ALA A 77 -6.74 1.71 13.86
N SER A 78 -6.27 0.63 13.24
CA SER A 78 -4.96 0.07 13.55
C SER A 78 -3.90 0.81 12.73
N LYS A 79 -2.95 1.46 13.42
CA LYS A 79 -1.82 2.19 12.84
C LYS A 79 -1.05 1.34 11.83
N ALA A 80 -1.01 1.79 10.57
CA ALA A 80 -0.11 1.27 9.56
C ALA A 80 1.34 1.61 9.94
N LYS A 81 2.13 0.57 10.20
CA LYS A 81 3.58 0.67 10.35
C LYS A 81 4.16 0.99 8.97
N LYS A 82 4.77 2.17 8.83
CA LYS A 82 5.53 2.58 7.65
C LYS A 82 6.74 1.64 7.54
N GLU A 83 6.72 0.73 6.57
CA GLU A 83 7.92 -0.03 6.20
C GLU A 83 8.77 0.83 5.28
N ASP A 84 9.99 1.16 5.73
CA ASP A 84 10.99 1.88 4.95
C ASP A 84 11.51 1.00 3.80
N PRO A 85 11.37 1.41 2.53
CA PRO A 85 11.80 0.60 1.39
C PRO A 85 13.29 0.82 1.10
N ASN A 86 14.20 0.40 1.99
CA ASN A 86 15.65 0.45 1.72
C ASN A 86 16.45 -0.60 2.53
N LEU A 87 16.08 -1.88 2.47
CA LEU A 87 16.87 -2.95 3.11
C LEU A 87 17.44 -4.10 2.24
N PRO A 88 17.39 -4.15 0.89
CA PRO A 88 18.06 -5.25 0.18
C PRO A 88 19.51 -4.96 -0.24
N LEU A 89 20.07 -3.74 -0.10
CA LEU A 89 21.42 -3.44 -0.60
C LEU A 89 22.58 -3.83 0.34
N ALA A 90 22.34 -3.96 1.64
CA ALA A 90 23.41 -4.26 2.60
C ALA A 90 23.83 -5.76 2.59
N LEU A 91 22.91 -6.65 2.25
CA LEU A 91 23.15 -8.11 2.23
C LEU A 91 23.93 -8.55 0.98
N THR A 92 23.75 -7.88 -0.16
CA THR A 92 24.48 -8.22 -1.38
C THR A 92 25.93 -7.71 -1.34
N ALA A 93 26.16 -6.51 -0.80
CA ALA A 93 27.50 -5.94 -0.65
C ALA A 93 28.40 -6.75 0.30
N THR A 94 27.83 -7.30 1.39
CA THR A 94 28.58 -8.10 2.37
C THR A 94 29.08 -9.43 1.79
N LEU A 95 28.28 -10.12 0.96
CA LEU A 95 28.70 -11.36 0.31
C LEU A 95 29.84 -11.13 -0.70
N VAL A 96 29.77 -10.05 -1.49
CA VAL A 96 30.81 -9.72 -2.48
C VAL A 96 32.15 -9.42 -1.79
N ILE A 97 32.14 -8.64 -0.70
CA ILE A 97 33.36 -8.32 0.05
C ILE A 97 34.00 -9.58 0.65
N ALA A 98 33.19 -10.50 1.21
CA ALA A 98 33.69 -11.75 1.78
C ALA A 98 34.37 -12.66 0.74
N VAL A 99 33.82 -12.73 -0.48
CA VAL A 99 34.42 -13.49 -1.59
C VAL A 99 35.73 -12.84 -2.06
N ILE A 100 35.78 -11.52 -2.17
CA ILE A 100 37.00 -10.81 -2.56
C ILE A 100 38.12 -11.04 -1.53
N LEU A 101 37.83 -10.91 -0.23
CA LEU A 101 38.81 -11.14 0.83
C LEU A 101 39.32 -12.59 0.86
N SER A 102 38.46 -13.59 0.65
CA SER A 102 38.89 -14.99 0.63
C SER A 102 39.84 -15.29 -0.54
N VAL A 103 39.58 -14.71 -1.72
CA VAL A 103 40.48 -14.79 -2.88
C VAL A 103 41.83 -14.13 -2.59
N PHE A 104 41.85 -12.92 -2.01
CA PHE A 104 43.10 -12.26 -1.64
C PHE A 104 43.92 -13.05 -0.61
N ILE A 105 43.27 -13.68 0.37
CA ILE A 105 43.94 -14.53 1.36
C ILE A 105 44.55 -15.77 0.69
N LEU A 106 43.83 -16.40 -0.26
CA LEU A 106 44.34 -17.53 -1.03
C LEU A 106 45.54 -17.13 -1.90
N LEU A 107 45.43 -16.01 -2.64
CA LEU A 107 46.51 -15.49 -3.48
C LEU A 107 47.74 -15.04 -2.66
N GLY A 108 47.52 -14.45 -1.48
CA GLY A 108 48.58 -14.05 -0.54
C GLY A 108 49.33 -15.25 0.04
N LYS A 109 48.63 -16.35 0.35
CA LYS A 109 49.26 -17.61 0.77
C LYS A 109 50.08 -18.23 -0.36
N ILE A 110 49.63 -18.18 -1.60
CA ILE A 110 50.37 -18.70 -2.77
C ILE A 110 51.69 -17.92 -2.99
N ARG A 111 51.70 -16.59 -2.75
CA ARG A 111 52.93 -15.77 -2.83
C ARG A 111 53.93 -16.06 -1.71
N LYS A 112 53.46 -16.46 -0.52
CA LYS A 112 54.33 -16.76 0.64
C LYS A 112 54.97 -18.15 0.60
N VAL A 113 54.50 -19.04 -0.27
CA VAL A 113 54.98 -20.43 -0.42
C VAL A 113 56.05 -20.57 -1.53
N ARG A 114 56.49 -19.48 -2.17
CA ARG A 114 57.66 -19.49 -3.05
C ARG A 114 58.91 -19.05 -2.26
N PRO A 115 59.81 -19.97 -1.87
CA PRO A 115 61.16 -19.61 -1.43
C PRO A 115 62.01 -19.07 -2.58
#